data_AF-A0A6I7WII1-F1
#
_entry.id   AF-A0A6I7WII1-F1
#
_cell.length_a   1.000
_cell.length_b   1.000
_cell.length_c   1.000
_cell.angle_alpha   90.00
_cell.angle_beta   90.00
_cell.angle_gamma   90.00
#
_symmetry.space_group_name_H-M   'P 1'
#
loop_
_entity.id
_entity.type
_entity.pdbx_description
1 polymer ?
#
loop_
_entity_poly.entity_id
_entity_poly.type
_entity_poly.pdbx_seq_one_letter_code
_entity_poly.pdbx_strand_id
1 'polypeptide(L)' 'QVKYLNNIIEQDHRFIKKITKPMLGFKAYHSAQATIDGIETAHMIRKEQLSKENIPAYKQFMALAG' A
#
# COMPACT_ATOMS: atom_id res chain seq x y z
N GLN A 1 5.71 26.23 -3.80
CA GLN A 1 6.50 25.08 -3.31
C GLN A 1 5.63 23.93 -2.77
N VAL A 2 4.53 24.19 -2.03
CA VAL A 2 3.60 23.17 -1.48
C VAL A 2 2.96 22.24 -2.52
N LYS A 3 2.72 22.73 -3.74
CA LYS A 3 2.06 21.98 -4.83
C LYS A 3 2.77 20.68 -5.22
N TYR A 4 4.11 20.65 -5.13
CA TYR A 4 4.89 19.45 -5.48
C TYR A 4 4.70 18.34 -4.45
N LEU A 5 4.76 18.68 -3.16
CA LEU A 5 4.55 17.73 -2.06
C LEU A 5 3.12 17.16 -2.10
N ASN A 6 2.13 18.03 -2.37
CA ASN A 6 0.75 17.60 -2.52
C ASN A 6 0.56 16.62 -3.67
N ASN A 7 1.20 16.87 -4.83
CA ASN A 7 1.12 15.95 -5.96
C ASN A 7 1.69 14.56 -5.63
N ILE A 8 2.77 14.47 -4.86
CA ILE A 8 3.35 13.18 -4.44
C ILE A 8 2.39 12.43 -3.52
N ILE A 9 1.86 13.11 -2.51
CA ILE A 9 0.91 12.53 -1.55
C ILE A 9 -0.37 12.07 -2.27
N GLU A 10 -0.92 12.92 -3.14
CA GLU A 10 -2.12 12.59 -3.92
C GLU A 10 -1.88 11.42 -4.87
N GLN A 11 -0.69 11.28 -5.44
CA GLN A 11 -0.36 10.18 -6.34
C GLN A 11 -0.30 8.85 -5.60
N ASP A 12 0.23 8.84 -4.38
CA ASP A 12 0.30 7.61 -3.58
C ASP A 12 -1.09 7.18 -3.11
N HIS A 13 -1.91 8.11 -2.63
CA HIS A 13 -3.32 7.86 -2.30
C HIS A 13 -4.17 7.41 -3.49
N ARG A 14 -3.82 7.80 -4.72
CA ARG A 14 -4.57 7.43 -5.93
C ARG A 14 -4.55 5.92 -6.18
N PHE A 15 -3.45 5.25 -5.85
CA PHE A 15 -3.34 3.80 -6.01
C PHE A 15 -4.28 3.06 -5.05
N ILE A 16 -4.25 3.44 -3.77
CA ILE A 16 -5.13 2.87 -2.74
C ILE A 16 -6.60 3.09 -3.14
N LYS A 17 -6.97 4.32 -3.52
CA LYS A 17 -8.34 4.64 -3.98
C LYS A 17 -8.75 3.84 -5.22
N LYS A 18 -7.84 3.57 -6.14
CA LYS A 18 -8.15 2.76 -7.33
C LYS A 18 -8.52 1.32 -6.97
N ILE A 19 -7.87 0.75 -5.96
CA ILE A 19 -8.13 -0.62 -5.49
C ILE A 19 -9.39 -0.68 -4.63
N THR A 20 -9.61 0.32 -3.77
CA THR A 20 -10.75 0.33 -2.85
C THR A 20 -12.05 0.80 -3.48
N LYS A 21 -12.01 1.63 -4.53
CA LYS A 21 -13.21 2.15 -5.21
C LYS A 21 -14.18 1.08 -5.76
N PRO A 22 -13.74 -0.04 -6.35
CA PRO A 22 -14.66 -1.11 -6.75
C PRO A 22 -15.14 -1.99 -5.57
N MET A 23 -14.62 -1.82 -4.35
CA MET A 23 -15.08 -2.56 -3.18
C MET A 23 -16.41 -1.98 -2.69
N LEU A 24 -17.32 -2.83 -2.19
CA LEU A 24 -18.59 -2.42 -1.57
C LEU A 24 -18.41 -1.78 -0.17
N GLY A 25 -17.26 -1.16 0.07
CA GLY A 25 -16.83 -0.66 1.37
C GLY A 25 -16.36 -1.75 2.34
N PHE A 26 -15.86 -1.31 3.49
CA PHE A 26 -15.43 -2.19 4.58
C PHE A 26 -16.53 -2.28 5.64
N LYS A 27 -16.84 -3.48 6.11
CA LYS A 27 -17.86 -3.72 7.14
C LYS A 27 -17.39 -3.39 8.56
N ALA A 28 -16.09 -3.26 8.78
CA ALA A 28 -15.50 -2.94 10.07
C ALA A 28 -14.19 -2.17 9.90
N TYR A 29 -13.86 -1.33 10.90
CA TYR A 29 -12.65 -0.51 10.88
C TYR A 29 -11.36 -1.34 10.89
N HIS A 30 -11.29 -2.38 11.73
CA HIS A 30 -10.12 -3.26 11.80
C HIS A 30 -9.85 -3.95 10.44
N SER A 31 -10.90 -4.37 9.73
CA SER A 31 -10.75 -4.98 8.40
C SER A 31 -10.32 -3.95 7.35
N ALA A 32 -10.83 -2.72 7.43
CA ALA A 32 -10.40 -1.62 6.57
C ALA A 32 -8.91 -1.33 6.75
N GLN A 33 -8.47 -1.20 8.01
CA GLN A 33 -7.09 -0.93 8.37
C GLN A 33 -6.16 -2.02 7.84
N ALA A 34 -6.42 -3.29 8.18
CA ALA A 34 -5.61 -4.41 7.71
C ALA A 34 -5.56 -4.52 6.18
N THR A 35 -6.65 -4.22 5.48
CA THR A 35 -6.67 -4.25 4.01
C THR A 35 -5.83 -3.11 3.42
N ILE A 36 -5.94 -1.90 3.96
CA ILE A 36 -5.17 -0.74 3.49
C ILE A 36 -3.67 -0.96 3.75
N ASP A 37 -3.31 -1.43 4.94
CA ASP A 37 -1.93 -1.72 5.34
C ASP A 37 -1.30 -2.80 4.44
N GLY A 38 -2.06 -3.84 4.10
CA GLY A 38 -1.63 -4.86 3.15
C GLY A 38 -1.41 -4.33 1.74
N ILE A 39 -2.31 -3.46 1.26
CA ILE A 39 -2.18 -2.80 -0.06
C ILE A 39 -0.93 -1.90 -0.10
N GLU A 40 -0.68 -1.15 0.97
CA GLU A 40 0.49 -0.27 1.09
C GLU A 40 1.78 -1.09 1.12
N THR A 41 1.84 -2.13 1.95
CA THR A 41 2.98 -3.04 2.05
C THR A 41 3.32 -3.67 0.70
N ALA A 42 2.32 -4.20 -0.01
CA ALA A 42 2.52 -4.79 -1.33
C ALA A 42 3.03 -3.76 -2.36
N HIS A 43 2.56 -2.52 -2.29
CA HIS A 43 3.01 -1.43 -3.16
C HIS A 43 4.45 -0.98 -2.86
N MET A 44 4.84 -0.94 -1.59
CA MET A 44 6.22 -0.68 -1.17
C MET A 44 7.19 -1.76 -1.65
N ILE A 45 6.79 -3.04 -1.55
CA ILE A 45 7.58 -4.18 -2.08
C ILE A 45 7.73 -4.05 -3.59
N ARG A 46 6.65 -3.72 -4.32
CA ARG A 46 6.68 -3.52 -5.77
C ARG A 46 7.57 -2.35 -6.20
N LYS A 47 7.70 -1.32 -5.36
CA LYS A 47 8.59 -0.18 -5.59
C LYS A 47 10.03 -0.44 -5.11
N GLU A 48 10.35 -1.63 -4.60
CA GLU A 48 11.66 -1.99 -4.04
C GLU A 48 12.08 -1.06 -2.89
N GLN A 49 11.11 -0.51 -2.14
CA GLN A 49 11.37 0.46 -1.06
C GLN A 49 11.80 -0.22 0.25
N LEU A 50 11.49 -1.51 0.41
CA LEU A 50 11.69 -2.25 1.67
C LEU A 50 13.00 -3.04 1.71
N SER A 51 13.44 -3.61 0.59
CA SER A 51 14.75 -4.26 0.52
C SER A 51 15.37 -4.13 -0.88
N LYS A 52 16.69 -3.91 -0.93
CA LYS A 52 17.49 -3.93 -2.17
C LYS A 52 18.01 -5.34 -2.50
N GLU A 53 17.71 -6.30 -1.64
CA GLU A 53 18.09 -7.68 -1.81
C GLU A 53 17.10 -8.37 -2.76
N ASN A 54 17.59 -9.33 -3.54
CA ASN A 54 16.79 -10.03 -4.54
C ASN A 54 15.88 -11.09 -3.89
N ILE A 55 15.12 -10.68 -2.86
CA ILE A 55 14.18 -11.52 -2.12
C ILE A 55 12.86 -11.52 -2.89
N PRO A 56 12.24 -12.69 -3.14
CA PRO A 56 10.93 -12.75 -3.77
C PRO A 56 9.87 -11.94 -3.00
N ALA A 57 9.04 -11.18 -3.72
CA ALA A 57 8.05 -10.27 -3.14
C ALA A 57 7.13 -10.93 -2.09
N TYR A 58 6.68 -12.16 -2.33
CA TYR A 58 5.83 -12.90 -1.39
C TYR A 58 6.54 -13.20 -0.06
N LYS A 59 7.86 -13.43 -0.08
CA LYS A 59 8.66 -13.73 1.12
C LYS A 59 8.89 -12.47 1.93
N GLN A 60 9.09 -11.32 1.27
CA GLN A 60 9.14 -10.01 1.92
C GLN A 60 7.79 -9.68 2.58
N PHE A 61 6.69 -9.94 1.88
CA PHE A 61 5.34 -9.71 2.41
C PHE A 61 5.05 -10.58 3.64
N MET A 62 5.36 -11.88 3.58
CA MET A 62 5.17 -12.81 4.70
C MET A 62 6.01 -12.44 5.93
N ALA A 63 7.21 -11.90 5.74
CA ALA A 63 8.05 -11.44 6.85
C ALA A 63 7.47 -10.22 7.59
N LEU A 64 6.63 -9.42 6.92
CA LEU A 64 6.00 -8.22 7.47
C LEU A 64 4.58 -8.46 8.00
N ALA A 65 3.96 -9.57 7.61
CA ALA A 65 2.59 -9.93 7.98
C ALA A 65 2.47 -10.73 9.29
N GLY A 66 3.55 -10.79 10.09
CA GLY A 66 3.66 -11.56 11.33
C GLY A 66 3.23 -10.81 12.58
#